data_AF-A0A2D7J073-F1
#
_entry.id   AF-A0A2D7J073-F1
#
_cell.length_a   1.000
_cell.length_b   1.000
_cell.length_c   1.000
_cell.angle_alpha   90.00
_cell.angle_beta   90.00
_cell.angle_gamma   90.00
#
_symmetry.space_group_name_H-M   'P 1'
#
loop_
_entity.id
_entity.type
_entity.pdbx_description
1 polymer ?
#
loop_
_entity_poly.entity_id
_entity_poly.type
_entity_poly.pdbx_seq_one_letter_code
_entity_poly.pdbx_strand_id
1 'polypeptide(L)'
;MKQGFGRIAAETYAEREARLQKAADAIDQRLNTPETPQMHLRPTGQMRIEGDRIGREAMQERRDDLQKEIERIKQERPLGQQMDGPNKSKSI
;
A
#
# COMPACT_ATOMS: atom_id res chain seq x y z
N MET A 1 34.22 -16.31 -15.56
CA MET A 1 32.83 -15.80 -15.55
C MET A 1 32.45 -15.45 -14.12
N LYS A 2 32.22 -14.18 -13.78
CA LYS A 2 31.66 -13.78 -12.48
C LYS A 2 30.19 -13.41 -12.71
N GLN A 3 29.32 -14.41 -12.72
CA GLN A 3 27.88 -14.17 -12.63
C GLN A 3 27.59 -13.76 -11.19
N GLY A 4 27.55 -12.44 -10.95
CA GLY A 4 26.92 -11.90 -9.76
C GLY A 4 25.43 -12.20 -9.86
N PHE A 5 24.99 -13.29 -9.23
CA PHE A 5 23.57 -13.56 -9.05
C PHE A 5 23.02 -12.43 -8.19
N GLY A 6 22.43 -11.42 -8.83
CA GLY A 6 21.69 -10.35 -8.19
C GLY A 6 20.53 -10.97 -7.42
N ARG A 7 20.77 -11.29 -6.15
CA ARG A 7 19.70 -11.54 -5.19
C ARG A 7 18.91 -10.24 -5.14
N ILE A 8 17.73 -10.24 -5.75
CA ILE A 8 16.72 -9.21 -5.49
C ILE A 8 16.57 -9.24 -3.97
N ALA A 9 17.06 -8.21 -3.28
CA ALA A 9 16.89 -8.10 -1.85
C ALA A 9 15.39 -8.19 -1.59
N ALA A 10 14.98 -9.10 -0.70
CA ALA A 10 13.59 -9.18 -0.29
C ALA A 10 13.19 -7.79 0.26
N GLU A 11 12.08 -7.24 -0.25
CA GLU A 11 11.54 -5.94 0.18
C GLU A 11 11.52 -5.91 1.71
N THR A 12 12.22 -4.96 2.31
CA THR A 12 12.26 -4.83 3.76
C THR A 12 10.89 -4.41 4.29
N TYR A 13 10.60 -4.73 5.55
CA TYR A 13 9.36 -4.28 6.19
C TYR A 13 9.17 -2.76 6.12
N ALA A 14 10.26 -1.99 6.19
CA ALA A 14 10.22 -0.53 6.06
C ALA A 14 9.85 -0.07 4.64
N GLU A 15 10.40 -0.71 3.61
CA GLU A 15 10.07 -0.41 2.20
C GLU A 15 8.62 -0.78 1.90
N ARG A 16 8.15 -1.94 2.39
CA ARG A 16 6.77 -2.38 2.23
C ARG A 16 5.79 -1.43 2.93
N GLU A 17 6.08 -1.00 4.16
CA GLU A 17 5.29 -0.02 4.89
C GLU A 17 5.20 1.30 4.11
N ALA A 18 6.32 1.83 3.64
CA ALA A 18 6.36 3.08 2.88
C ALA A 18 5.57 2.98 1.56
N ARG A 19 5.64 1.84 0.86
CA ARG A 19 4.89 1.60 -0.37
C ARG A 19 3.39 1.55 -0.12
N LEU A 20 2.94 0.86 0.93
CA LEU A 20 1.53 0.77 1.28
C LEU A 20 0.99 2.12 1.75
N GLN A 21 1.76 2.87 2.55
CA GLN A 21 1.38 4.22 2.96
C GLN A 21 1.21 5.14 1.75
N LYS A 22 2.17 5.13 0.82
CA LYS A 22 2.06 5.92 -0.43
C LYS A 22 0.83 5.55 -1.25
N ALA A 23 0.45 4.28 -1.27
CA ALA A 23 -0.76 3.82 -1.97
C ALA A 23 -2.03 4.32 -1.27
N ALA A 24 -2.09 4.27 0.06
CA ALA A 24 -3.21 4.81 0.83
C ALA A 24 -3.34 6.34 0.63
N ASP A 25 -2.23 7.07 0.71
CA ASP A 25 -2.19 8.53 0.52
C ASP A 25 -2.66 8.93 -0.89
N ALA A 26 -2.29 8.16 -1.93
CA ALA A 26 -2.74 8.41 -3.29
C ALA A 26 -4.25 8.22 -3.45
N ILE A 27 -4.84 7.25 -2.75
CA ILE A 27 -6.29 7.06 -2.74
C ILE A 27 -6.97 8.19 -1.99
N ASP A 28 -6.44 8.59 -0.83
CA ASP A 28 -6.96 9.73 -0.05
C ASP A 28 -6.91 11.03 -0.85
N GLN A 29 -5.81 11.30 -1.56
CA GLN A 29 -5.72 12.44 -2.48
C GLN A 29 -6.79 12.39 -3.57
N ARG A 30 -7.03 11.21 -4.16
CA ARG A 30 -8.01 11.04 -5.23
C ARG A 30 -9.45 11.19 -4.73
N LEU A 31 -9.76 10.73 -3.51
CA LEU A 31 -11.07 10.90 -2.89
C LEU A 31 -11.35 12.36 -2.50
N ASN A 32 -10.32 13.10 -2.08
CA ASN A 32 -10.42 14.50 -1.65
C ASN A 32 -10.28 15.52 -2.78
N THR A 33 -9.74 15.11 -3.94
CA THR A 33 -9.63 16.01 -5.09
C THR A 33 -10.99 16.13 -5.78
N PRO A 34 -11.61 17.32 -5.83
CA PRO A 34 -12.83 17.52 -6.57
C PRO A 34 -12.58 17.20 -8.04
N GLU A 35 -13.48 16.44 -8.67
CA GLU A 35 -13.37 16.15 -10.10
C GLU A 35 -13.40 17.47 -10.87
N THR A 36 -12.28 17.80 -11.52
CA THR A 36 -12.25 18.92 -12.45
C THR A 36 -13.33 18.69 -13.51
N PRO A 37 -14.19 19.67 -13.81
CA PRO A 37 -15.24 19.51 -14.80
C PRO A 37 -14.60 19.15 -16.15
N GLN A 38 -14.74 17.90 -16.55
CA GLN A 38 -14.25 17.42 -17.84
C GLN A 38 -15.18 17.96 -18.92
N MET A 39 -14.61 18.46 -20.03
CA MET A 39 -15.36 18.88 -21.22
C MET A 39 -16.43 17.83 -21.54
N HIS A 40 -17.68 18.29 -21.67
CA HIS A 40 -18.91 17.50 -21.58
C HIS A 40 -19.07 16.44 -22.69
N LEU A 41 -18.35 15.31 -22.58
CA LEU A 41 -18.52 14.11 -23.41
C LEU A 41 -19.01 12.91 -22.60
N ARG A 42 -19.28 13.09 -21.29
CA ARG A 42 -19.72 12.00 -20.41
C ARG A 42 -21.25 11.94 -20.34
N PRO A 43 -21.88 10.79 -20.62
CA PRO A 43 -23.34 10.66 -20.61
C PRO A 43 -23.92 10.95 -19.22
N THR A 44 -24.77 11.94 -19.05
CA THR A 44 -25.39 12.28 -17.76
C THR A 44 -26.55 11.33 -17.44
N GLY A 45 -26.66 10.85 -16.19
CA GLY A 45 -27.79 10.00 -15.77
C GLY A 45 -27.61 9.35 -14.39
N GLN A 46 -28.70 8.83 -13.82
CA GLN A 46 -28.71 8.17 -12.50
C GLN A 46 -27.73 6.99 -12.42
N MET A 47 -27.68 6.15 -13.45
CA MET A 47 -26.76 5.01 -13.50
C MET A 47 -25.29 5.43 -13.41
N ARG A 48 -24.91 6.59 -13.97
CA ARG A 48 -23.54 7.10 -13.83
C ARG A 48 -23.27 7.60 -12.41
N ILE A 49 -24.20 8.35 -11.82
CA ILE A 49 -24.07 8.82 -10.43
C ILE A 49 -23.89 7.64 -9.48
N GLU A 50 -24.65 6.56 -9.69
CA GLU A 50 -24.55 5.34 -8.92
C GLU A 50 -23.21 4.62 -9.14
N GLY A 51 -22.75 4.51 -10.39
CA GLY A 51 -21.43 3.96 -10.71
C GLY A 51 -20.29 4.76 -10.06
N ASP A 52 -20.36 6.08 -10.11
CA ASP A 52 -19.39 6.98 -9.49
C ASP A 52 -19.40 6.83 -7.96
N ARG A 53 -20.58 6.62 -7.35
CA ARG A 53 -20.73 6.33 -5.91
C ARG A 53 -20.09 4.99 -5.54
N ILE A 54 -20.42 3.92 -6.25
CA ILE A 54 -19.85 2.58 -6.03
C ILE A 54 -18.33 2.62 -6.18
N GLY A 55 -17.82 3.35 -7.18
CA GLY A 55 -16.38 3.53 -7.38
C GLY A 55 -15.70 4.23 -6.19
N ARG A 56 -16.34 5.25 -5.59
CA ARG A 56 -15.81 5.91 -4.39
C ARG A 56 -15.84 4.99 -3.17
N GLU A 57 -16.93 4.25 -2.97
CA GLU A 57 -17.07 3.29 -1.87
C GLU A 57 -15.97 2.22 -1.95
N ALA A 58 -15.74 1.64 -3.12
CA ALA A 58 -14.67 0.66 -3.33
C ALA A 58 -13.26 1.25 -3.07
N MET A 59 -13.03 2.53 -3.41
CA MET A 59 -11.78 3.22 -3.09
C MET A 59 -11.60 3.42 -1.59
N GLN A 60 -12.66 3.75 -0.86
CA GLN A 60 -12.62 3.88 0.61
C GLN A 60 -12.32 2.55 1.27
N GLU A 61 -13.01 1.47 0.87
CA GLU A 61 -12.74 0.11 1.36
C GLU A 61 -11.28 -0.28 1.12
N ARG A 62 -10.76 -0.01 -0.09
CA ARG A 62 -9.37 -0.31 -0.43
C ARG A 62 -8.38 0.45 0.44
N ARG A 63 -8.68 1.71 0.77
CA ARG A 63 -7.84 2.53 1.65
C ARG A 63 -7.82 1.99 3.07
N ASP A 64 -8.97 1.58 3.60
CA ASP A 64 -9.06 0.98 4.93
C ASP A 64 -8.32 -0.38 5.00
N ASP A 65 -8.40 -1.19 3.95
CA ASP A 65 -7.65 -2.45 3.86
C ASP A 65 -6.13 -2.23 3.85
N LEU A 66 -5.65 -1.22 3.11
CA LEU A 66 -4.24 -0.84 3.11
C LEU A 66 -3.79 -0.39 4.51
N GLN A 67 -4.63 0.35 5.24
CA GLN A 67 -4.32 0.78 6.61
C GLN A 67 -4.21 -0.42 7.57
N LYS A 68 -5.15 -1.38 7.48
CA LYS A 68 -5.06 -2.63 8.25
C LYS A 68 -3.78 -3.41 7.94
N GLU A 69 -3.35 -3.44 6.68
CA GLU A 69 -2.11 -4.11 6.28
C GLU A 69 -0.86 -3.41 6.85
N ILE A 70 -0.86 -2.07 6.86
CA ILE A 70 0.20 -1.27 7.51
C ILE A 70 0.26 -1.55 9.01
N GLU A 71 -0.89 -1.57 9.70
CA GLU A 71 -0.96 -1.90 11.12
C GLU A 71 -0.45 -3.30 11.42
N ARG A 72 -0.82 -4.28 10.58
CA ARG A 72 -0.31 -5.65 10.69
C ARG A 72 1.21 -5.70 10.55
N ILE A 73 1.79 -5.01 9.56
CA ILE A 73 3.25 -4.95 9.39
C ILE A 73 3.92 -4.31 10.61
N LYS A 74 3.33 -3.27 11.19
CA LYS A 74 3.86 -2.64 12.41
C LYS A 74 3.86 -3.60 13.61
N GLN A 75 2.85 -4.45 13.74
CA GLN A 75 2.77 -5.49 14.77
C GLN A 75 3.74 -6.66 14.54
N GLU A 76 4.03 -7.01 13.28
CA GLU A 76 4.99 -8.07 12.92
C GLU A 76 6.45 -7.61 13.10
N ARG A 77 6.73 -6.29 13.02
CA ARG A 77 8.06 -5.69 13.15
C ARG A 77 8.83 -6.07 14.45
N PRO A 78 8.23 -6.02 15.66
CA PRO A 78 8.91 -6.44 16.90
C PRO A 78 9.20 -7.95 16.97
N LEU A 79 8.43 -8.80 16.26
CA LEU A 79 8.65 -10.25 16.23
C LEU A 79 9.80 -10.65 15.29
N GLY A 80 9.94 -9.96 14.16
CA GLY A 80 11.06 -10.19 13.22
C GLY A 80 12.42 -9.74 13.76
N GLN A 81 12.47 -8.61 14.49
CA GLN A 81 13.72 -8.12 15.09
C GLN A 81 14.25 -9.01 16.22
N GLN A 82 13.40 -9.81 16.87
CA GLN A 82 13.86 -10.77 17.88
C GLN A 82 14.52 -12.02 17.26
N MET A 83 14.20 -12.37 16.01
CA MET A 83 14.80 -13.52 15.32
C MET A 83 16.09 -13.19 14.58
N ASP A 84 16.33 -11.92 14.22
CA ASP A 84 17.60 -11.43 13.64
C ASP A 84 18.60 -10.93 14.70
N GLY A 85 18.43 -11.34 15.97
CA GLY A 85 19.47 -11.17 16.99
C GLY A 85 20.73 -11.93 16.56
N PRO A 86 21.93 -11.32 16.62
CA PRO A 86 23.14 -11.96 16.13
C PRO A 86 23.39 -13.22 16.94
N ASN A 87 23.23 -14.39 16.31
CA ASN A 87 23.77 -15.65 16.80
C ASN A 87 25.31 -15.59 16.70
N LYS A 88 25.91 -14.71 17.50
CA LYS A 88 27.33 -14.55 17.76
C LYS A 88 27.59 -15.00 19.19
N SER A 89 27.45 -16.30 19.47
CA SER A 89 28.11 -16.87 20.65
C SER A 89 28.11 -18.40 20.59
N LYS A 90 29.24 -18.95 20.13
CA LYS A 90 30.02 -20.05 20.75
C LYS A 90 30.61 -20.97 19.69
N SER A 91 31.88 -20.71 19.38
CA SER A 91 32.84 -21.78 19.15
C SER A 91 34.07 -21.42 19.99
N ILE A 92 34.15 -22.05 21.16
CA ILE A 92 35.39 -22.24 21.92
C ILE A 92 35.79 -23.68 21.65
#